data_AF-A0A941G4E9-F1
#
_entry.id   AF-A0A941G4E9-F1
#
_cell.length_a   1.000
_cell.length_b   1.000
_cell.length_c   1.000
_cell.angle_alpha   90.00
_cell.angle_beta   90.00
_cell.angle_gamma   90.00
#
_symmetry.space_group_name_H-M   'P 1'
#
loop_
_entity.id
_entity.type
_entity.pdbx_description
1 polymer ?
#
loop_
_entity_poly.entity_id
_entity_poly.type
_entity_poly.pdbx_seq_one_letter_code
_entity_poly.pdbx_strand_id
1 'polypeptide(L)' 'MVMMLPFLTGLVAVWFGMLGKRRPAVAFWIVTLGIFAAWCQYHMTSPLALSL' A
#
# COMPACT_ATOMS: atom_id res chain seq x y z
N MET A 1 11.06 -10.53 0.17
CA MET A 1 9.61 -10.66 -0.12
C MET A 1 8.85 -9.85 0.90
N VAL A 2 8.47 -8.61 0.56
CA VAL A 2 7.64 -7.77 1.44
C VAL A 2 6.37 -7.33 0.71
N MET A 3 5.75 -8.26 -0.02
CA MET A 3 4.49 -8.03 -0.74
C MET A 3 3.34 -7.62 0.20
N MET A 4 3.45 -7.93 1.50
CA MET A 4 2.40 -7.64 2.48
C MET A 4 2.44 -6.22 3.07
N LEU A 5 3.46 -5.40 2.78
CA LEU A 5 3.61 -4.06 3.40
C LEU A 5 2.43 -3.10 3.12
N PRO A 6 1.89 -2.99 1.89
CA PRO A 6 0.69 -2.18 1.66
C PRO A 6 -0.51 -2.67 2.48
N PHE A 7 -0.67 -3.99 2.61
CA PHE A 7 -1.75 -4.58 3.38
C PHE A 7 -1.60 -4.34 4.89
N LEU A 8 -0.37 -4.44 5.41
CA LEU A 8 -0.09 -4.19 6.83
C LEU A 8 -0.33 -2.72 7.20
N THR A 9 0.13 -1.79 6.37
CA THR A 9 -0.10 -0.36 6.59
C THR A 9 -1.58 0.02 6.42
N GLY A 10 -2.28 -0.63 5.47
CA GLY A 10 -3.72 -0.48 5.28
C GLY A 10 -4.52 -1.02 6.48
N LEU A 11 -4.11 -2.16 7.06
CA LEU A 11 -4.71 -2.70 8.27
C LEU A 11 -4.62 -1.71 9.44
N VAL A 12 -3.45 -1.08 9.62
CA VAL A 12 -3.26 -0.05 10.65
C VAL A 12 -4.11 1.20 10.38
N ALA A 13 -4.25 1.61 9.12
CA ALA A 13 -5.15 2.71 8.74
C ALA A 13 -6.61 2.40 9.12
N VAL A 14 -7.09 1.19 8.81
CA VAL A 14 -8.44 0.74 9.15
C VAL A 14 -8.62 0.65 10.67
N TRP A 15 -7.64 0.13 11.39
CA TRP A 15 -7.65 0.08 12.86
C TRP A 15 -7.82 1.48 13.47
N PHE A 16 -7.06 2.47 13.01
CA PHE A 16 -7.25 3.86 13.44
C PHE A 16 -8.62 4.42 13.06
N GLY A 17 -9.15 4.04 11.90
CA GLY A 17 -10.51 4.37 11.48
C GLY A 17 -11.56 3.83 12.44
N MET A 18 -11.44 2.56 12.86
CA MET A 18 -12.33 1.93 13.84
C MET A 18 -12.25 2.59 15.23
N LEU A 19 -11.07 3.08 15.61
CA LEU A 19 -10.88 3.86 16.85
C LEU A 19 -11.37 5.32 16.73
N GLY A 20 -11.93 5.74 15.59
CA GLY A 20 -12.38 7.11 15.34
C GLY A 20 -11.23 8.12 15.17
N LYS A 21 -9.97 7.66 15.12
CA LYS A 21 -8.79 8.50 15.02
C LYS A 21 -8.51 8.88 13.56
N ARG A 22 -9.22 9.89 13.08
CA ARG A 22 -9.17 10.33 11.65
C ARG A 22 -7.77 10.70 11.16
N ARG A 23 -7.01 11.50 11.93
CA ARG A 23 -5.66 11.95 11.53
C ARG A 23 -4.68 10.79 11.29
N PRO A 24 -4.47 9.85 12.24
CA PRO A 24 -3.56 8.73 11.99
C PRO A 24 -4.12 7.73 10.96
N ALA A 25 -5.45 7.57 10.84
CA ALA A 25 -6.04 6.76 9.78
C ALA A 25 -5.67 7.27 8.38
N VAL A 26 -5.83 8.58 8.14
CA VAL A 26 -5.47 9.21 6.87
C VAL A 26 -3.96 9.17 6.64
N ALA A 27 -3.15 9.41 7.68
CA ALA A 27 -1.69 9.34 7.56
C ALA A 27 -1.22 7.95 7.12
N PHE A 28 -1.72 6.87 7.76
CA PHE A 28 -1.38 5.51 7.36
C PHE A 28 -1.93 5.14 5.98
N TRP A 29 -3.10 5.66 5.61
CA TRP A 29 -3.63 5.48 4.26
C TRP A 29 -2.71 6.06 3.18
N ILE A 30 -2.20 7.29 3.39
CA ILE A 30 -1.23 7.91 2.46
C ILE A 30 0.06 7.09 2.39
N VAL A 31 0.55 6.59 3.53
CA VAL A 31 1.72 5.71 3.57
C VAL A 31 1.49 4.43 2.75
N THR A 32 0.31 3.80 2.88
CA THR A 32 -0.07 2.63 2.08
C THR A 32 0.00 2.91 0.58
N LEU A 33 -0.55 4.05 0.13
CA LEU A 33 -0.50 4.45 -1.27
C LEU A 33 0.93 4.67 -1.77
N GLY A 34 1.78 5.33 -0.96
CA GLY A 34 3.19 5.55 -1.30
C GLY A 34 3.98 4.25 -1.45
N ILE A 35 3.80 3.31 -0.51
CA ILE A 35 4.42 1.98 -0.59
C ILE A 35 3.91 1.24 -1.83
N PHE A 36 2.61 1.25 -2.08
CA PHE A 36 2.02 0.59 -3.24
C PHE A 36 2.60 1.12 -4.55
N ALA A 37 2.64 2.44 -4.73
CA ALA A 37 3.20 3.07 -5.92
C ALA A 37 4.68 2.71 -6.13
N ALA A 38 5.49 2.78 -5.08
CA ALA A 38 6.90 2.38 -5.13
C ALA A 38 7.06 0.88 -5.48
N TRP A 39 6.18 0.03 -4.96
CA TRP A 39 6.19 -1.40 -5.24
C TRP A 39 5.82 -1.72 -6.68
N CYS A 40 4.79 -1.05 -7.23
CA CYS A 40 4.43 -1.13 -8.65
C CYS A 40 5.60 -0.70 -9.53
N GLN A 41 6.28 0.39 -9.19
CA GLN A 41 7.44 0.86 -9.96
C GLN A 41 8.62 -0.11 -9.93
N TYR A 42 8.80 -0.87 -8.84
CA TYR A 42 9.89 -1.84 -8.77
C TYR A 42 9.54 -3.19 -9.42
N HIS A 43 8.29 -3.66 -9.31
CA HIS A 43 7.92 -5.03 -9.69
C HIS A 43 7.10 -5.13 -10.98
N MET A 44 6.40 -4.07 -11.39
CA MET A 44 5.46 -4.10 -12.52
C MET A 44 5.96 -3.34 -13.76
N THR A 45 7.20 -2.82 -13.73
CA THR A 45 7.80 -2.09 -14.86
C THR A 45 8.54 -2.98 -15.85
N SER A 46 8.72 -4.26 -15.52
CA SER A 46 9.23 -5.24 -16.48
C SER A 46 8.22 -5.41 -17.61
N PRO A 47 8.65 -5.42 -18.89
CA PRO A 47 7.76 -5.69 -20.01
C PRO A 47 7.04 -7.01 -19.74
N LEU A 48 5.71 -6.95 -19.69
CA LEU A 48 4.91 -8.16 -19.63
C LEU A 48 5.13 -8.86 -20.96
N ALA A 49 5.83 -10.00 -20.95
CA ALA A 49 6.01 -10.85 -22.13
C ALA A 49 4.66 -11.47 -22.49
N LEU A 50 3.75 -10.66 -23.00
CA LEU A 50 2.60 -11.11 -23.76
C LEU A 50 3.20 -11.73 -25.02
N SER A 51 3.30 -13.06 -25.04
CA SER A 51 3.63 -13.80 -26.26
C SER A 51 2.58 -13.41 -27.31
N LEU A 52 3.02 -12.64 -28.32
CA LEU A 52 2.29 -12.43 -29.56
C LEU A 52 2.40 -13.69 -30.42
#